data_AF-A0A3M1TCW1-F1
#
_entry.id   AF-A0A3M1TCW1-F1
#
_cell.length_a   1.000
_cell.length_b   1.000
_cell.length_c   1.000
_cell.angle_alpha   90.00
_cell.angle_beta   90.00
_cell.angle_gamma   90.00
#
_symmetry.space_group_name_H-M   'P 1'
#
loop_
_entity.id
_entity.type
_entity.pdbx_description
1 polymer ?
#
loop_
_entity_poly.entity_id
_entity_poly.type
_entity_poly.pdbx_seq_one_letter_code
_entity_poly.pdbx_strand_id
1 'polypeptide(L)'
;MRVLCSRLCSPRLSVEVSVDLQRWDRAKEFVGNTFELTTLLQKRCRELVKGRQRKLVDLESRNPIQIALEEVLKGKIHLAPPPPAEVIEAPADERTVSKSGEETSIEVKID
;
A
#
# COMPACT_ATOMS: atom_id res chain seq x y z
N MET A 1 -30.46 -15.45 30.07
CA MET A 1 -29.08 -15.08 29.72
C MET A 1 -29.09 -13.99 28.65
N ARG A 2 -28.43 -12.84 28.87
CA ARG A 2 -28.29 -11.76 27.87
C ARG A 2 -26.92 -11.87 27.22
N VAL A 3 -26.88 -12.19 25.93
CA VAL A 3 -25.66 -12.16 25.12
C VAL A 3 -25.32 -10.71 24.82
N LEU A 4 -24.28 -10.19 25.46
CA LEU A 4 -23.73 -8.87 25.21
C LEU A 4 -23.07 -8.86 23.84
N CYS A 5 -23.79 -8.29 22.87
CA CYS A 5 -23.26 -7.83 21.60
C CYS A 5 -22.05 -6.92 21.87
N SER A 6 -20.85 -7.42 21.58
CA SER A 6 -19.60 -6.66 21.61
C SER A 6 -18.85 -6.91 20.30
N ARG A 7 -19.57 -6.71 19.17
CA ARG A 7 -18.89 -6.55 17.89
C ARG A 7 -18.11 -5.24 17.98
N LEU A 8 -16.79 -5.38 18.07
CA LEU A 8 -15.79 -4.33 18.01
C LEU A 8 -16.04 -3.46 16.76
N CYS A 9 -16.80 -2.39 16.96
CA CYS A 9 -16.93 -1.30 16.02
C CYS A 9 -15.58 -0.57 16.07
N SER A 10 -14.63 -0.99 15.23
CA SER A 10 -13.40 -0.22 15.04
C SER A 10 -13.79 1.11 14.40
N PRO A 11 -13.40 2.26 14.98
CA PRO A 11 -13.74 3.54 14.38
C PRO A 11 -13.05 3.59 13.02
N ARG A 12 -13.84 3.77 11.95
CA ARG A 12 -13.34 4.24 10.66
C ARG A 12 -12.70 5.59 10.92
N LEU A 13 -11.39 5.61 11.19
CA LEU A 13 -10.66 6.86 11.22
C LEU A 13 -10.78 7.49 9.83
N SER A 14 -11.53 8.59 9.76
CA SER A 14 -11.43 9.56 8.67
C SER A 14 -10.05 10.18 8.75
N VAL A 15 -9.05 9.48 8.21
CA VAL A 15 -7.71 10.04 8.07
C VAL A 15 -7.76 10.88 6.80
N GLU A 16 -7.96 12.20 6.94
CA GLU A 16 -7.67 13.12 5.85
C GLU A 16 -6.18 13.00 5.53
N VAL A 17 -5.88 12.37 4.40
CA VAL A 17 -4.51 12.19 3.93
C VAL A 17 -4.15 13.42 3.11
N SER A 18 -3.75 14.50 3.78
CA SER A 18 -3.02 15.56 3.09
C SER A 18 -1.61 15.04 2.80
N VAL A 19 -1.31 14.80 1.53
CA VAL A 19 0.05 14.48 1.06
C VAL A 19 0.69 15.78 0.59
N ASP A 20 1.76 16.21 1.25
CA ASP A 20 2.51 17.39 0.85
C ASP A 20 3.23 17.15 -0.49
N LEU A 21 2.85 17.89 -1.54
CA LEU A 21 3.43 17.77 -2.89
C LEU A 21 4.96 17.95 -2.89
N GLN A 22 5.48 18.90 -2.11
CA GLN A 22 6.94 19.12 -2.03
C GLN A 22 7.71 17.91 -1.47
N ARG A 23 7.11 17.19 -0.50
CA ARG A 23 7.73 15.99 0.06
C ARG A 23 7.68 14.84 -0.93
N TRP A 24 6.59 14.75 -1.69
CA TRP A 24 6.41 13.77 -2.76
C TRP A 24 7.47 13.92 -3.85
N ASP A 25 7.71 15.14 -4.32
CA ASP A 25 8.69 15.40 -5.38
C ASP A 25 10.11 15.04 -4.94
N ARG A 26 10.49 15.40 -3.69
CA ARG A 26 11.78 14.98 -3.13
C ARG A 26 11.91 13.47 -3.02
N ALA A 27 10.88 12.79 -2.53
CA ALA A 27 10.90 11.33 -2.42
C ALA A 27 11.00 10.65 -3.80
N LYS A 28 10.41 11.26 -4.82
CA LYS A 28 10.52 10.81 -6.21
C LYS A 28 11.95 10.96 -6.74
N GLU A 29 12.65 12.06 -6.41
CA GLU A 29 14.06 12.24 -6.77
C GLU A 29 14.97 11.20 -6.10
N PHE A 30 14.71 10.83 -4.84
CA PHE A 30 15.48 9.79 -4.15
C PHE A 30 15.32 8.39 -4.74
N VAL A 31 14.10 8.05 -5.15
CA VAL A 31 13.79 6.71 -5.71
C VAL A 31 14.08 6.67 -7.22
N GLY A 32 13.99 7.81 -7.91
CA GLY A 32 14.19 7.95 -9.36
C GLY A 32 12.92 7.73 -10.19
N ASN A 33 11.91 7.04 -9.64
CA ASN A 33 10.65 6.77 -10.37
C ASN A 33 9.41 6.90 -9.47
N THR A 34 8.34 7.47 -10.03
CA THR A 34 7.03 7.58 -9.38
C THR A 34 6.40 6.22 -9.11
N PHE A 35 6.55 5.26 -10.03
CA PHE A 35 5.94 3.93 -9.88
C PHE A 35 6.61 3.12 -8.76
N GLU A 36 7.93 3.22 -8.65
CA GLU A 36 8.66 2.56 -7.56
C GLU A 36 8.34 3.19 -6.21
N LEU A 37 8.23 4.53 -6.17
CA LEU A 37 7.81 5.24 -4.97
C LEU A 37 6.43 4.79 -4.49
N THR A 38 5.42 4.74 -5.38
CA THR A 38 4.06 4.31 -5.02
C THR A 38 4.04 2.87 -4.56
N THR A 39 4.77 1.98 -5.24
CA THR A 39 4.87 0.55 -4.88
C THR A 39 5.53 0.37 -3.51
N LEU A 40 6.62 1.09 -3.24
CA LEU A 40 7.30 1.09 -1.94
C LEU A 40 6.35 1.55 -0.85
N LEU A 41 5.67 2.67 -1.07
CA LEU A 41 4.72 3.26 -0.13
C LEU A 41 3.58 2.29 0.18
N GLN A 42 3.00 1.64 -0.85
CA GLN A 42 1.94 0.64 -0.69
C GLN A 42 2.40 -0.58 0.10
N LYS A 43 3.58 -1.14 -0.22
CA LYS A 43 4.16 -2.27 0.53
C LYS A 43 4.37 -1.88 1.99
N ARG A 44 4.94 -0.71 2.22
CA ARG A 44 5.23 -0.23 3.58
C ARG A 44 3.96 0.06 4.38
N CYS A 45 2.97 0.70 3.77
CA CYS A 45 1.66 0.89 4.41
C CYS A 45 1.04 -0.44 4.83
N ARG A 46 1.13 -1.49 4.00
CA ARG A 46 0.63 -2.83 4.36
C ARG A 46 1.36 -3.44 5.55
N GLU A 47 2.67 -3.23 5.68
CA GLU A 47 3.45 -3.73 6.83
C GLU A 47 3.07 -3.01 8.13
N LEU A 48 2.90 -1.68 8.06
CA LEU A 48 2.48 -0.84 9.18
C LEU A 48 1.07 -1.21 9.64
N VAL A 49 0.12 -1.38 8.71
CA VAL A 49 -1.27 -1.75 9.03
C VAL A 49 -1.37 -3.17 9.59
N LYS A 50 -0.57 -4.12 9.08
CA LYS A 50 -0.54 -5.49 9.62
C LYS A 50 0.14 -5.57 11.00
N GLY A 51 0.74 -4.49 11.50
CA GLY A 51 1.44 -4.45 12.78
C GLY A 51 2.68 -5.34 12.84
N ARG A 52 3.18 -5.83 11.68
CA ARG A 52 4.35 -6.72 11.62
C ARG A 52 5.65 -5.98 11.87
N GLN A 53 5.70 -4.69 11.54
CA GLN A 53 6.88 -3.86 11.73
C GLN A 53 6.50 -2.59 12.49
N ARG A 54 7.34 -2.23 13.47
CA ARG A 54 7.25 -0.96 14.17
C ARG A 54 7.75 0.14 13.25
N LYS A 55 7.30 1.38 13.47
CA LYS A 55 7.78 2.55 12.73
C LYS A 55 9.30 2.64 12.89
N LEU A 56 10.04 2.79 11.80
CA LEU A 56 11.50 2.97 11.86
C LEU A 56 11.86 4.42 12.20
N VAL A 57 10.88 5.32 12.17
CA VAL A 57 11.02 6.73 12.52
C VAL A 57 10.09 7.04 13.67
N ASP A 58 10.63 7.74 14.67
CA ASP A 58 9.85 8.27 15.77
C ASP A 58 9.04 9.47 15.26
N LEU A 59 7.84 9.16 14.80
CA LEU A 59 6.83 10.10 14.30
C LEU A 59 5.55 9.88 15.09
N GLU A 60 5.08 10.95 15.74
CA GLU A 60 3.81 10.96 16.46
C GLU A 60 2.61 10.78 15.52
N SER A 61 2.80 11.02 14.22
CA SER A 61 1.76 10.87 13.20
C SER A 61 1.21 9.44 13.17
N ARG A 62 -0.13 9.30 13.21
CA ARG A 62 -0.82 8.00 13.08
C ARG A 62 -1.05 7.58 11.63
N ASN A 63 -0.78 8.46 10.67
CA ASN A 63 -1.03 8.20 9.26
C ASN A 63 0.11 7.34 8.65
N PRO A 64 -0.18 6.13 8.14
CA PRO A 64 0.84 5.22 7.61
C PRO A 64 1.55 5.78 6.38
N ILE A 65 0.88 6.62 5.58
CA ILE A 65 1.44 7.21 4.36
C ILE A 65 2.54 8.23 4.72
N GLN A 66 2.25 9.11 5.68
CA GLN A 66 3.20 10.12 6.16
C GLN A 66 4.43 9.45 6.81
N ILE A 67 4.23 8.39 7.59
CA ILE A 67 5.34 7.62 8.18
C ILE A 67 6.23 7.02 7.08
N ALA A 68 5.62 6.38 6.09
CA ALA A 68 6.36 5.74 5.02
C ALA A 68 7.13 6.74 4.15
N LEU A 69 6.55 7.92 3.87
CA LEU A 69 7.22 8.99 3.13
C LEU A 69 8.46 9.52 3.87
N GLU A 70 8.35 9.72 5.18
CA GLU A 70 9.48 10.13 6.03
C GLU A 70 10.56 9.07 6.14
N GLU A 71 10.18 7.79 6.15
CA GLU A 71 11.13 6.68 6.09
C GLU A 71 11.90 6.63 4.77
N VAL A 72 11.25 6.96 3.64
CA VAL A 72 11.90 7.09 2.32
C VAL A 72 12.84 8.28 2.29
N LEU A 73 12.42 9.45 2.76
CA LEU A 73 13.26 10.66 2.79
C LEU A 73 14.50 10.50 3.67
N LYS A 74 14.42 9.69 4.73
CA LYS A 74 15.56 9.36 5.60
C LYS A 74 16.44 8.24 5.04
N GLY A 75 16.11 7.68 3.87
CA GLY A 75 16.87 6.57 3.26
C GLY A 75 16.85 5.29 4.09
N LYS A 76 15.81 5.06 4.90
CA LYS A 76 15.71 3.84 5.73
C LYS A 76 15.08 2.67 4.97
N ILE A 77 14.38 2.95 3.87
CA ILE A 77 13.66 1.96 3.09
C ILE A 77 14.05 2.10 1.61
N HIS A 78 14.45 0.98 1.02
CA HIS A 78 14.77 0.87 -0.39
C HIS A 78 14.08 -0.36 -0.99
N LEU A 79 13.73 -0.32 -2.27
CA LEU A 79 13.31 -1.52 -2.99
C LEU A 79 14.54 -2.43 -3.14
N ALA A 80 14.44 -3.66 -2.62
CA ALA A 80 15.41 -4.68 -2.98
C ALA A 80 15.34 -4.91 -4.50
N PRO A 81 16.49 -5.11 -5.19
CA PRO A 81 16.48 -5.51 -6.58
C PRO A 81 15.68 -6.81 -6.72
N PRO A 82 14.95 -6.99 -7.83
CA PRO A 82 14.21 -8.22 -8.05
C PRO A 82 15.20 -9.38 -7.92
N PRO A 83 14.85 -10.44 -7.17
CA PRO A 83 15.66 -11.65 -7.19
C PRO A 83 15.80 -12.07 -8.67
N PRO A 84 17.00 -12.51 -9.10
CA PRO A 84 17.16 -13.03 -10.45
C PRO A 84 16.07 -14.09 -10.63
N ALA A 85 15.39 -14.06 -11.78
CA ALA A 85 14.28 -14.98 -12.06
C ALA A 85 14.76 -16.40 -11.78
N GLU A 86 14.43 -16.93 -10.61
CA GLU A 86 14.54 -18.35 -10.35
C GLU A 86 13.60 -18.96 -11.38
N VAL A 87 14.20 -19.70 -12.30
CA VAL A 87 13.54 -20.45 -13.35
C VAL A 87 12.52 -21.32 -12.63
N ILE A 88 11.25 -20.89 -12.66
CA ILE A 88 10.16 -21.73 -12.20
C ILE A 88 10.07 -22.80 -13.28
N GLU A 89 10.79 -23.92 -13.09
CA GLU A 89 10.45 -25.13 -13.84
C GLU A 89 8.99 -25.42 -13.52
N ALA A 90 8.15 -25.26 -14.53
CA ALA A 90 6.72 -25.45 -14.42
C ALA A 90 6.44 -26.88 -13.96
N PRO A 91 5.81 -27.11 -12.79
CA PRO A 91 5.03 -28.32 -12.64
C PRO A 91 3.70 -28.07 -13.34
N ALA A 92 3.49 -28.77 -14.45
CA ALA A 92 2.19 -28.93 -15.06
C ALA A 92 1.21 -29.49 -14.01
N ASP A 93 0.20 -28.70 -13.62
CA ASP A 93 -1.08 -29.28 -13.25
C ASP A 93 -2.22 -28.29 -13.54
N GLU A 94 -3.13 -28.80 -14.34
CA GLU A 94 -4.27 -28.17 -14.97
C GLU A 94 -5.33 -27.82 -13.91
N ARG A 95 -5.78 -26.57 -13.87
CA ARG A 95 -7.12 -26.29 -13.35
C ARG A 95 -7.71 -25.01 -13.95
N THR A 96 -8.52 -25.26 -14.96
CA THR A 96 -9.54 -24.37 -15.52
C THR A 96 -10.51 -23.90 -14.42
N VAL A 97 -10.60 -22.59 -14.21
CA VAL A 97 -11.86 -21.92 -13.85
C VAL A 97 -11.91 -20.59 -14.57
N SER A 98 -12.70 -20.59 -15.65
CA SER A 98 -13.22 -19.40 -16.30
C SER A 98 -14.12 -18.64 -15.34
N LYS A 99 -13.91 -17.32 -15.21
CA LYS A 99 -15.03 -16.42 -14.96
C LYS A 99 -14.85 -15.13 -15.75
N SER A 100 -15.64 -15.04 -16.80
CA SER A 100 -16.02 -13.85 -17.53
C SER A 100 -16.46 -12.73 -16.58
N GLY A 101 -15.87 -11.55 -16.74
CA GLY A 101 -16.31 -10.30 -16.13
C GLY A 101 -16.45 -9.28 -17.25
N GLU A 102 -17.65 -9.26 -17.82
CA GLU A 102 -18.16 -8.39 -18.87
C GLU A 102 -18.04 -6.90 -18.50
N GLU A 103 -17.66 -6.11 -19.50
CA GLU A 103 -17.55 -4.65 -19.45
C GLU A 103 -18.94 -4.02 -19.28
N THR A 104 -19.06 -2.99 -18.44
CA THR A 104 -20.01 -1.91 -18.73
C THR A 104 -19.35 -0.58 -18.42
N SER A 105 -18.88 0.07 -19.48
CA SER A 105 -18.65 1.51 -19.53
C SER A 105 -19.94 2.22 -19.14
N ILE A 106 -19.90 3.01 -18.08
CA ILE A 106 -20.96 3.98 -17.77
C ILE A 106 -20.46 5.34 -18.24
N GLU A 107 -20.96 5.80 -19.38
CA GLU A 107 -20.76 7.15 -19.87
C GLU A 107 -21.73 8.07 -19.10
N VAL A 108 -21.19 8.98 -18.27
CA VAL A 108 -22.00 10.01 -17.61
C VAL A 108 -21.88 11.29 -18.43
N LYS A 109 -22.95 11.62 -19.16
CA LYS A 109 -23.12 12.90 -19.84
C LYS A 109 -23.71 13.88 -18.82
N ILE A 110 -23.02 15.00 -18.59
CA ILE A 110 -23.46 16.08 -17.69
C ILE A 110 -24.00 17.20 -18.60
N ASP A 111 -25.27 17.56 -18.41
CA ASP A 111 -25.91 18.78 -18.94
C ASP A 111 -26.10 19.79 -17.81
#